data_AF-A0A838PFV8-F1
#
_entry.id   AF-A0A838PFV8-F1
#
_cell.length_a   1.000
_cell.length_b   1.000
_cell.length_c   1.000
_cell.angle_alpha   90.00
_cell.angle_beta   90.00
_cell.angle_gamma   90.00
#
_symmetry.space_group_name_H-M   'P 1'
#
loop_
_entity.id
_entity.type
_entity.pdbx_description
1 polymer ?
#
loop_
_entity_poly.entity_id
_entity_poly.type
_entity_poly.pdbx_seq_one_letter_code
_entity_poly.pdbx_strand_id
1 'polypeptide(L)'
;MSVIYRIRMTGPVYFVALPDAYACGWCELQGNQLLLIPHILSHVSSIRRFSYPKEAEIVGRVIGFDTRCIDEGLVIQRSPNRRNN
;
A
#
# COMPACT_ATOMS: atom_id res chain seq x y z
N MET A 1 5.29 -3.72 -25.72
CA MET A 1 6.17 -2.60 -25.30
C MET A 1 6.23 -2.60 -23.78
N SER A 2 7.12 -3.38 -23.19
CA SER A 2 7.21 -3.51 -21.73
C SER A 2 8.10 -2.39 -21.20
N VAL A 3 7.49 -1.41 -20.53
CA VAL A 3 8.21 -0.32 -19.88
C VAL A 3 8.95 -0.92 -18.69
N ILE A 4 10.24 -1.18 -18.86
CA ILE A 4 11.13 -1.51 -17.73
C ILE A 4 11.27 -0.21 -16.94
N TYR A 5 10.45 -0.06 -15.89
CA TYR A 5 10.66 0.95 -14.86
C TYR A 5 11.95 0.61 -14.15
N ARG A 6 13.08 1.09 -14.69
CA ARG A 6 14.37 1.06 -14.01
C ARG A 6 14.32 2.07 -12.87
N ILE A 7 13.56 1.73 -11.83
CA ILE A 7 13.42 2.53 -10.63
C ILE A 7 14.76 2.46 -9.91
N ARG A 8 15.42 3.60 -9.66
CA ARG A 8 16.72 3.70 -8.96
C ARG A 8 16.59 3.43 -7.46
N MET A 9 15.70 2.51 -7.16
CA MET A 9 14.97 2.39 -5.94
C MET A 9 14.71 0.89 -5.80
N THR A 10 15.77 0.13 -5.54
CA THR A 10 15.75 -1.33 -5.46
C THR A 10 15.80 -1.74 -3.99
N GLY A 11 14.66 -1.62 -3.31
CA GLY A 11 14.49 -2.00 -1.92
C GLY A 11 13.32 -2.98 -1.77
N PRO A 12 13.36 -3.92 -0.81
CA PRO A 12 12.24 -4.79 -0.53
C PRO A 12 11.01 -3.98 -0.11
N VAL A 13 9.84 -4.37 -0.62
CA VAL A 13 8.54 -3.86 -0.17
C VAL A 13 8.09 -4.70 1.02
N TYR A 14 7.61 -4.04 2.07
CA TYR A 14 7.08 -4.69 3.27
C TYR A 14 5.58 -4.46 3.39
N PHE A 15 4.90 -5.45 3.98
CA PHE A 15 3.51 -5.35 4.39
C PHE A 15 3.47 -4.98 5.87
N VAL A 16 2.78 -3.90 6.19
CA VAL A 16 2.76 -3.27 7.50
C VAL A 16 1.32 -3.22 8.01
N ALA A 17 1.10 -3.79 9.19
CA ALA A 17 -0.15 -3.66 9.93
C ALA A 17 -0.14 -2.36 10.73
N LEU A 18 -1.21 -1.60 10.60
CA LEU A 18 -1.52 -0.41 11.39
C LEU A 18 -2.81 -0.69 12.18
N PRO A 19 -3.13 0.08 13.25
CA PRO A 19 -4.31 -0.17 14.08
C PRO A 19 -5.62 -0.31 13.30
N ASP A 20 -5.84 0.54 12.30
CA ASP A 20 -7.10 0.61 11.53
C ASP A 20 -6.90 0.43 10.02
N ALA A 21 -5.70 0.02 9.58
CA ALA A 21 -5.37 -0.03 8.17
C ALA A 21 -4.20 -0.98 7.88
N TYR A 22 -3.97 -1.22 6.59
CA TYR A 22 -2.76 -1.84 6.09
C TYR A 22 -2.02 -0.89 5.16
N ALA A 23 -0.70 -0.97 5.18
CA ALA A 23 0.15 -0.29 4.23
C ALA A 23 1.12 -1.27 3.59
N CYS A 24 1.41 -1.07 2.31
CA CYS A 24 2.53 -1.72 1.65
C CYS A 24 3.45 -0.65 1.08
N GLY A 25 4.75 -0.87 1.21
CA GLY A 25 5.73 0.07 0.72
C GLY A 25 7.09 -0.18 1.30
N TRP A 26 7.97 0.77 1.07
CA TRP A 26 9.27 0.76 1.69
C TRP A 26 9.20 1.34 3.08
N CYS A 27 9.96 0.73 3.97
CA CYS A 27 10.10 1.25 5.31
C CYS A 27 11.54 1.19 5.79
N GLU A 28 11.88 2.14 6.63
CA GLU A 28 13.14 2.19 7.38
C GLU A 28 12.82 2.14 8.86
N LEU A 29 13.57 1.33 9.61
CA LEU A 29 13.47 1.28 11.07
C LEU A 29 14.58 2.16 11.66
N GLN A 30 14.19 3.26 12.30
CA GLN A 30 15.10 4.15 13.01
C GLN A 30 14.83 4.05 14.52
N GLY A 31 15.58 3.16 15.19
CA GLY A 31 15.36 2.87 16.61
C GLY A 31 13.96 2.31 16.86
N ASN A 32 13.13 3.07 17.58
CA ASN A 32 11.74 2.75 17.88
C ASN A 32 10.73 3.38 16.92
N GLN A 33 11.18 3.88 15.76
CA GLN A 33 10.29 4.46 14.76
C GLN A 33 10.37 3.72 13.44
N LEU A 34 9.21 3.39 12.88
CA LEU A 34 9.06 2.89 11.52
C LEU A 34 8.68 4.06 10.60
N LEU A 35 9.53 4.33 9.61
CA LEU A 35 9.30 5.35 8.59
C LEU A 35 8.78 4.67 7.33
N LEU A 36 7.55 4.97 6.92
CA LEU A 36 7.00 4.50 5.65
C LEU A 36 7.27 5.56 4.57
N ILE A 37 8.08 5.17 3.58
CA ILE A 37 8.57 6.06 2.53
C ILE A 37 7.60 6.00 1.35
N PRO A 38 6.97 7.13 0.96
CA PRO A 38 6.09 7.15 -0.19
C PRO A 38 6.89 6.98 -1.49
N HIS A 39 6.24 6.40 -2.50
CA HIS A 39 6.81 6.35 -3.85
C HIS A 39 6.93 7.77 -4.42
N ILE A 40 8.04 8.11 -5.09
CA ILE A 40 8.32 9.48 -5.60
C ILE A 40 7.24 9.99 -6.58
N LEU A 41 6.56 9.08 -7.29
CA LEU A 41 5.46 9.44 -8.19
C LEU A 41 4.08 9.45 -7.51
N SER A 42 4.01 9.19 -6.20
CA SER A 42 2.78 9.32 -5.44
C SER A 42 2.49 10.79 -5.17
N HIS A 43 1.21 11.18 -5.22
CA HIS A 43 0.76 12.51 -4.78
C HIS A 43 0.95 12.73 -3.26
N VAL A 44 1.32 11.68 -2.52
CA VAL A 44 1.66 11.75 -1.10
C VAL A 44 3.14 12.07 -0.96
N SER A 45 3.44 13.31 -0.59
CA SER A 45 4.80 13.85 -0.46
C SER A 45 5.42 13.70 0.92
N SER A 46 4.67 13.27 1.94
CA SER A 46 5.15 13.16 3.32
C SER A 46 5.53 11.72 3.72
N ILE A 47 6.69 11.58 4.36
CA ILE A 47 7.10 10.35 5.05
C ILE A 47 6.22 10.18 6.28
N ARG A 48 5.54 9.04 6.39
CA ARG A 48 4.74 8.70 7.57
C ARG A 48 5.62 8.03 8.61
N ARG A 49 5.51 8.43 9.88
CA ARG A 49 6.29 7.89 11.00
C ARG A 49 5.34 7.23 11.99
N PHE A 50 5.70 6.04 12.44
CA PHE A 50 4.94 5.27 13.41
C PHE A 50 5.85 4.77 14.53
N SER A 51 5.35 4.68 15.75
CA SER A 51 6.07 4.03 16.85
C SER A 51 6.10 2.51 16.66
N TYR A 52 7.28 1.90 16.59
CA TYR A 52 7.44 0.46 16.38
C TYR A 52 7.67 -0.28 17.70
N PRO A 53 7.04 -1.45 17.92
CA PRO A 53 6.00 -2.11 17.11
C PRO A 53 4.56 -1.68 17.48
N LYS A 54 4.40 -0.69 18.38
CA LYS A 54 3.10 -0.36 19.00
C LYS A 54 2.04 0.16 18.03
N GLU A 55 2.44 1.03 17.11
CA GLU A 55 1.56 1.70 16.14
C GLU A 55 1.73 1.16 14.72
N ALA A 56 2.80 0.43 14.46
CA ALA A 56 3.03 -0.24 13.20
C ALA A 56 3.88 -1.48 13.39
N GLU A 57 3.45 -2.59 12.80
CA GLU A 57 4.15 -3.86 12.84
C GLU A 57 4.46 -4.33 11.42
N ILE A 58 5.70 -4.79 11.19
CA ILE A 58 6.09 -5.41 9.92
C ILE A 58 5.60 -6.86 9.95
N VAL A 59 4.55 -7.14 9.18
CA VAL A 59 3.99 -8.50 9.02
C VAL A 59 4.95 -9.36 8.20
N GLY A 60 5.57 -8.78 7.17
CA GLY A 60 6.51 -9.51 6.32
C GLY A 60 6.92 -8.77 5.05
N ARG A 61 7.76 -9.43 4.25
CA ARG A 61 8.18 -8.94 2.94
C ARG A 61 7.17 -9.34 1.86
N VAL A 62 6.79 -8.38 1.03
CA VAL A 62 5.94 -8.62 -0.14
C VAL A 62 6.78 -9.26 -1.25
N ILE A 63 6.34 -10.42 -1.72
CA ILE A 63 7.00 -11.17 -2.82
C ILE A 63 6.20 -11.18 -4.13
N GLY A 64 4.95 -10.69 -4.09
CA GLY A 64 4.05 -10.60 -5.23
C GLY A 64 2.77 -9.85 -4.87
N PHE A 65 2.02 -9.41 -5.89
CA PHE A 65 0.71 -8.79 -5.73
C PHE A 65 -0.20 -9.20 -6.90
N ASP A 66 -1.51 -9.21 -6.66
CA ASP A 66 -2.53 -9.37 -7.70
C ASP A 66 -3.52 -8.21 -7.61
N THR A 67 -3.87 -7.62 -8.76
CA THR A 67 -4.82 -6.50 -8.85
C THR A 67 -6.25 -6.97 -9.06
N ARG A 68 -6.47 -8.27 -9.27
CA ARG A 68 -7.79 -8.88 -9.48
C ARG A 68 -8.38 -9.52 -8.23
N CYS A 69 -7.88 -9.18 -7.04
CA CYS A 69 -8.53 -9.52 -5.78
C CYS A 69 -9.80 -8.67 -5.61
N ILE A 70 -10.86 -9.06 -6.29
CA ILE A 70 -12.22 -8.56 -6.06
C ILE A 70 -12.86 -9.50 -5.06
N ASP A 71 -13.39 -8.93 -3.97
CA ASP A 71 -14.29 -9.65 -3.09
C ASP A 71 -15.63 -9.79 -3.82
N GLU A 72 -15.93 -11.00 -4.29
CA GLU A 72 -17.18 -11.31 -5.00
C GLU A 72 -18.42 -11.00 -4.13
N GLY A 73 -18.25 -10.84 -2.81
CA GLY A 73 -19.32 -10.47 -1.86
C GLY A 73 -19.72 -8.99 -1.84
N LEU A 74 -18.96 -8.07 -2.46
CA LEU A 74 -19.27 -6.62 -2.46
C LEU A 74 -19.85 -6.09 -3.78
N VAL A 75 -20.19 -6.96 -4.73
CA VAL A 75 -20.98 -6.58 -5.91
C VAL A 75 -22.47 -6.42 -5.51
N ILE A 76 -22.76 -5.49 -4.60
CA ILE A 76 -24.12 -5.01 -4.38
C ILE A 76 -24.43 -4.00 -5.48
N GLN A 77 -25.05 -4.53 -6.54
CA GLN A 77 -25.92 -3.89 -7.52
C GLN A 77 -25.89 -2.34 -7.57
N ARG A 78 -24.91 -1.77 -8.27
CA ARG A 78 -25.18 -0.52 -8.99
C ARG A 78 -26.04 -0.88 -10.20
N SER A 79 -27.34 -1.03 -9.96
CA SER A 79 -28.37 -1.13 -10.99
C SER A 79 -28.14 0.01 -12.00
N PRO A 80 -28.14 -0.24 -13.32
CA PRO A 80 -28.09 0.83 -14.29
C PRO A 80 -29.38 1.62 -14.14
N ASN A 81 -29.26 2.89 -13.75
CA ASN A 81 -30.37 3.83 -13.70
C ASN A 81 -30.89 4.05 -15.14
N ARG A 82 -31.73 3.13 -15.61
CA ARG A 82 -32.63 3.34 -16.75
C ARG A 82 -33.75 4.24 -16.24
N ARG A 83 -33.55 5.56 -16.31
CA ARG A 83 -34.63 6.56 -16.32
C ARG A 83 -34.12 7.95 -16.73
N ASN A 84 -34.53 8.34 -17.94
CA ASN A 84 -35.05 9.66 -18.32
C ASN A 84 -34.05 10.76 -18.74
N ASN A 85 -33.79 10.87 -20.05
CA ASN A 85 -34.20 12.01 -20.88
C ASN A 85 -34.11 11.63 -22.36
#